data_AF-A0AA43KYQ6-F1
#
_entry.id   AF-A0AA43KYQ6-F1
#
_cell.length_a   1.000
_cell.length_b   1.000
_cell.length_c   1.000
_cell.angle_alpha   90.00
_cell.angle_beta   90.00
_cell.angle_gamma   90.00
#
_symmetry.space_group_name_H-M   'P 1'
#
loop_
_entity.id
_entity.type
_entity.pdbx_description
1 polymer ?
#
loop_
_entity_poly.entity_id
_entity_poly.type
_entity_poly.pdbx_seq_one_letter_code
_entity_poly.pdbx_strand_id
1 'polypeptide(L)'
;MARNTYKPKTYYPGVAKAIAREYIALHRKYCYGCARIGSYCGRSMEDVFADTVFYVMHDEVAKSLPTDQLLQHFDYRYNMLLYRARMDARRESHPDSIEPKPIDDG
;
A
#
# COMPACT_ATOMS: atom_id res chain seq x y z
N MET A 1 -25.15 -7.39 -11.47
CA MET A 1 -24.55 -6.39 -12.38
C MET A 1 -23.03 -6.53 -12.29
N ALA A 2 -22.40 -7.17 -13.29
CA ALA A 2 -20.95 -7.39 -13.30
C ALA A 2 -20.25 -6.10 -13.75
N ARG A 3 -19.32 -5.57 -12.93
CA ARG A 3 -18.49 -4.42 -13.30
C ARG A 3 -17.47 -4.87 -14.35
N ASN A 4 -17.87 -4.76 -15.62
CA ASN A 4 -16.97 -4.88 -16.75
C ASN A 4 -16.10 -3.61 -16.83
N THR A 5 -14.90 -3.66 -16.24
CA THR A 5 -13.84 -2.68 -16.49
C THR A 5 -12.50 -3.38 -16.63
N TYR A 6 -12.35 -4.25 -17.64
CA TYR A 6 -11.04 -4.67 -18.13
C TYR A 6 -10.44 -3.53 -18.99
N LYS A 7 -10.16 -2.38 -18.36
CA LYS A 7 -9.20 -1.45 -18.95
C LYS A 7 -7.83 -2.12 -18.79
N PRO A 8 -6.98 -2.20 -19.83
CA PRO A 8 -5.60 -2.62 -19.64
C PRO A 8 -5.01 -1.65 -18.61
N LYS A 9 -4.64 -2.18 -17.43
CA LYS A 9 -3.99 -1.37 -16.40
C LYS A 9 -2.70 -0.84 -17.03
N THR A 10 -2.61 0.47 -17.18
CA THR A 10 -1.42 1.12 -17.74
C THR A 10 -0.25 0.86 -16.81
N TYR A 11 0.70 0.07 -17.28
CA TYR A 11 1.90 -0.30 -16.55
C TYR A 11 3.10 0.40 -17.16
N TYR A 12 4.02 0.89 -16.34
CA TYR A 12 5.22 1.62 -16.78
C TYR A 12 6.48 0.75 -16.64
N PRO A 13 7.00 0.17 -17.75
CA PRO A 13 8.16 -0.73 -17.68
C PRO A 13 9.43 -0.08 -17.13
N GLY A 14 9.62 1.22 -17.39
CA GLY A 14 10.77 1.98 -16.86
C GLY A 14 10.75 2.05 -15.33
N VAL A 15 9.59 2.34 -14.74
CA VAL A 15 9.38 2.39 -13.29
C VAL A 15 9.66 1.03 -12.67
N ALA A 16 9.11 -0.02 -13.27
CA ALA A 16 9.32 -1.37 -12.78
C ALA A 16 10.76 -1.84 -12.87
N LYS A 17 11.46 -1.48 -13.95
CA LYS A 17 12.88 -1.79 -14.10
C LYS A 17 13.71 -1.08 -13.04
N ALA A 18 13.36 0.16 -12.68
CA ALA A 18 14.00 0.88 -11.59
C ALA A 18 13.72 0.22 -10.23
N ILE A 19 12.46 -0.15 -9.94
CA ILE A 19 12.11 -0.90 -8.73
C ILE A 19 12.82 -2.25 -8.67
N ALA A 20 12.88 -2.98 -9.79
CA ALA A 20 13.51 -4.29 -9.87
C ALA A 20 15.02 -4.23 -9.54
N ARG A 21 15.70 -3.16 -9.95
CA ARG A 21 17.12 -2.93 -9.61
C ARG A 21 17.34 -2.75 -8.10
N GLU A 22 16.40 -2.08 -7.45
CA GLU A 22 16.48 -1.78 -6.01
C GLU A 22 15.70 -2.78 -5.15
N TYR A 23 15.14 -3.83 -5.76
CA TYR A 23 14.16 -4.71 -5.13
C TYR A 23 14.67 -5.33 -3.84
N ILE A 24 15.90 -5.86 -3.84
CA ILE A 24 16.49 -6.52 -2.67
C ILE A 24 16.67 -5.50 -1.53
N ALA A 25 17.10 -4.28 -1.83
CA ALA A 25 17.29 -3.24 -0.84
C ALA A 25 15.96 -2.77 -0.25
N LEU A 26 14.96 -2.53 -1.11
CA LEU A 26 13.60 -2.16 -0.70
C LEU A 26 12.95 -3.28 0.13
N HIS A 27 13.01 -4.52 -0.35
CA HIS A 27 12.48 -5.69 0.36
C HIS A 27 13.15 -5.86 1.72
N ARG A 28 14.48 -5.70 1.82
CA ARG A 28 15.17 -5.77 3.11
C ARG A 28 14.75 -4.63 4.04
N LYS A 29 14.58 -3.42 3.53
CA LYS A 29 14.16 -2.25 4.31
C LYS A 29 12.74 -2.41 4.88
N TYR A 30 11.83 -3.02 4.13
CA TYR A 30 10.41 -3.08 4.47
C TYR A 30 9.95 -4.40 5.08
N CYS A 31 10.49 -5.52 4.62
CA CYS A 31 10.08 -6.86 5.02
C CYS A 31 11.04 -7.48 6.04
N TYR A 32 12.34 -7.15 6.01
CA TYR A 32 13.32 -7.69 6.98
C TYR A 32 13.52 -6.74 8.18
N GLY A 33 13.69 -7.32 9.36
CA GLY A 33 14.15 -6.60 10.56
C GLY A 33 13.08 -5.80 11.30
N CYS A 34 11.80 -5.85 10.89
CA CYS A 34 10.75 -5.24 11.67
C CYS A 34 10.42 -6.10 12.90
N ALA A 35 10.81 -5.62 14.08
CA ALA A 35 10.20 -5.97 15.38
C ALA A 35 8.67 -5.68 15.44
N ARG A 36 8.06 -5.27 14.32
CA ARG A 36 6.62 -5.11 14.09
C ARG A 36 6.01 -6.37 13.47
N ILE A 37 6.38 -7.54 14.01
CA ILE A 37 5.77 -8.81 13.64
C ILE A 37 4.32 -8.76 14.15
N GLY A 38 3.39 -8.47 13.24
CA GLY A 38 1.96 -8.47 13.50
C GLY A 38 1.23 -8.56 12.18
N SER A 39 0.37 -9.56 12.04
CA SER A 39 -0.55 -9.66 10.91
C SER A 39 -1.68 -8.65 11.13
N TYR A 40 -1.87 -7.71 10.20
CA TYR A 40 -2.98 -6.76 10.25
C TYR A 40 -4.13 -7.33 9.42
N CYS A 41 -5.06 -8.03 10.07
CA CYS A 41 -6.16 -8.74 9.41
C CYS A 41 -5.70 -9.66 8.26
N GLY A 42 -4.77 -10.55 8.55
CA GLY A 42 -4.24 -11.49 7.55
C GLY A 42 -3.23 -10.88 6.58
N ARG A 43 -3.04 -9.56 6.57
CA ARG A 43 -2.02 -8.90 5.73
C ARG A 43 -0.67 -8.82 6.43
N SER A 44 0.33 -9.36 5.75
CA SER A 44 1.74 -9.29 6.11
C SER A 44 2.41 -8.01 5.57
N MET A 45 3.64 -7.76 6.01
CA MET A 45 4.44 -6.66 5.46
C MET A 45 4.81 -6.95 4.00
N GLU A 46 4.98 -8.22 3.66
CA GLU A 46 5.18 -8.73 2.30
C GLU A 46 3.99 -8.41 1.39
N ASP A 47 2.76 -8.54 1.88
CA ASP A 47 1.56 -8.18 1.11
C ASP A 47 1.52 -6.66 0.85
N VAL A 48 1.78 -5.85 1.87
CA VAL A 48 1.83 -4.37 1.72
C VAL A 48 2.96 -3.96 0.76
N PHE A 49 4.10 -4.65 0.82
CA PHE A 49 5.22 -4.41 -0.08
C PHE A 49 4.85 -4.75 -1.52
N ALA A 50 4.28 -5.93 -1.78
CA ALA A 50 3.83 -6.35 -3.10
C ALA A 50 2.76 -5.39 -3.67
N ASP A 51 1.79 -4.97 -2.85
CA ASP A 51 0.79 -3.97 -3.21
C ASP A 51 1.44 -2.62 -3.56
N THR A 52 2.48 -2.22 -2.83
CA THR A 52 3.22 -0.98 -3.10
C THR A 52 3.96 -1.06 -4.44
N VAL A 53 4.66 -2.17 -4.71
CA VAL A 53 5.32 -2.43 -5.99
C VAL A 53 4.30 -2.33 -7.12
N PHE A 54 3.17 -3.03 -6.98
CA PHE A 54 2.11 -3.01 -7.99
C PHE A 54 1.54 -1.61 -8.17
N TYR A 55 1.27 -0.87 -7.09
CA TYR A 55 0.74 0.48 -7.14
C TYR A 55 1.69 1.43 -7.88
N VAL A 56 2.97 1.46 -7.48
CA VAL A 56 3.96 2.41 -8.04
C VAL A 56 4.24 2.10 -9.51
N MET A 57 4.25 0.82 -9.90
CA MET A 57 4.41 0.40 -11.31
C MET A 57 3.30 0.89 -12.24
N HIS A 58 2.15 1.30 -11.69
CA HIS A 58 1.00 1.82 -12.42
C HIS A 58 0.71 3.29 -12.09
N ASP A 59 1.56 3.96 -11.31
CA ASP A 59 1.36 5.35 -10.92
C ASP A 59 1.92 6.29 -12.00
N GLU A 60 1.04 7.12 -12.57
CA GLU A 60 1.41 8.13 -13.58
C GLU A 60 2.49 9.08 -13.06
N VAL A 61 2.44 9.43 -11.77
CA VAL A 61 3.43 10.30 -11.14
C VAL A 61 4.81 9.63 -11.18
N ALA A 62 4.87 8.33 -10.89
CA ALA A 62 6.13 7.58 -10.83
C ALA A 62 6.86 7.54 -12.18
N LYS A 63 6.12 7.58 -13.30
CA LYS A 63 6.72 7.62 -14.65
C LYS A 63 7.61 8.84 -14.87
N SER A 64 7.25 9.98 -14.28
CA SER A 64 8.00 11.24 -14.44
C SER A 64 9.14 11.44 -13.45
N LEU A 65 9.29 10.55 -12.47
CA LEU A 65 10.30 10.73 -11.42
C LEU A 65 11.66 10.15 -11.81
N PRO A 66 12.77 10.84 -11.49
CA PRO A 66 14.09 10.23 -11.49
C PRO A 66 14.17 9.17 -10.37
N THR A 67 15.15 8.26 -10.46
CA THR A 67 15.25 7.08 -9.58
C THR A 67 15.26 7.42 -8.09
N ASP A 68 15.99 8.44 -7.68
CA ASP A 68 16.07 8.89 -6.28
C ASP A 68 14.69 9.35 -5.76
N GLN A 69 13.97 10.14 -6.55
CA GLN A 69 12.62 10.59 -6.21
C GLN A 69 11.61 9.45 -6.31
N LEU A 70 11.81 8.49 -7.22
CA LEU A 70 10.99 7.29 -7.31
C LEU A 70 11.09 6.45 -6.03
N LEU A 71 12.27 6.33 -5.44
CA LEU A 71 12.45 5.62 -4.17
C LEU A 71 11.79 6.37 -3.00
N GLN A 72 11.89 7.70 -2.96
CA GLN A 72 11.15 8.51 -1.99
C GLN A 72 9.63 8.37 -2.15
N HIS A 73 9.15 8.33 -3.39
CA HIS A 73 7.74 8.09 -3.70
C HIS A 73 7.31 6.68 -3.28
N PHE A 74 8.15 5.68 -3.51
CA PHE A 74 7.92 4.32 -3.03
C PHE A 74 7.78 4.28 -1.51
N ASP A 75 8.69 4.93 -0.78
CA ASP A 75 8.65 5.03 0.67
C ASP A 75 7.35 5.67 1.17
N TYR A 76 6.93 6.76 0.54
CA TYR A 76 5.68 7.44 0.86
C TYR A 76 4.46 6.53 0.62
N ARG A 77 4.38 5.87 -0.54
CA ARG A 77 3.28 4.98 -0.90
C ARG A 77 3.22 3.75 0.01
N TYR A 78 4.36 3.18 0.37
CA TYR A 78 4.43 2.07 1.32
C TYR A 78 3.80 2.45 2.67
N ASN A 79 4.21 3.58 3.24
CA ASN A 79 3.68 4.04 4.53
C ASN A 79 2.18 4.36 4.47
N MET A 80 1.70 4.93 3.36
CA MET A 80 0.28 5.17 3.14
C MET A 80 -0.52 3.86 3.10
N LEU A 81 -0.04 2.84 2.36
CA LEU A 81 -0.70 1.55 2.26
C LEU A 81 -0.65 0.78 3.58
N LEU A 82 0.47 0.83 4.30
CA LEU A 82 0.61 0.26 5.64
C LEU A 82 -0.38 0.89 6.63
N TYR A 83 -0.51 2.22 6.59
CA TYR A 83 -1.48 2.91 7.44
C TYR A 83 -2.91 2.46 7.13
N ARG A 84 -3.29 2.35 5.86
CA ARG A 84 -4.60 1.84 5.44
C ARG A 84 -4.83 0.41 5.95
N ALA A 85 -3.88 -0.49 5.75
CA ALA A 85 -3.98 -1.87 6.24
C ALA A 85 -4.20 -1.94 7.76
N ARG A 86 -3.50 -1.09 8.54
CA ARG A 86 -3.70 -0.99 10.00
C ARG A 86 -5.08 -0.46 10.38
N MET A 87 -5.57 0.54 9.66
CA MET A 87 -6.87 1.14 9.92
C MET A 87 -8.01 0.18 9.57
N ASP A 88 -7.89 -0.53 8.46
CA ASP A 88 -8.86 -1.54 8.04
C ASP A 88 -8.87 -2.69 9.05
N ALA A 89 -7.70 -3.12 9.54
CA ALA A 89 -7.62 -4.13 10.58
C ALA A 89 -8.28 -3.71 11.91
N ARG A 90 -8.16 -2.41 12.25
CA ARG A 90 -8.84 -1.85 13.41
C ARG A 90 -10.37 -1.82 13.25
N ARG A 91 -10.86 -1.50 12.05
CA ARG A 91 -12.30 -1.48 11.75
C ARG A 91 -12.92 -2.86 11.78
N GLU A 92 -12.22 -3.86 11.25
CA GLU A 92 -12.70 -5.25 11.22
C GLU A 92 -12.71 -5.89 12.62
N SER A 93 -11.76 -5.52 13.49
CA SER A 93 -11.74 -5.99 14.88
C SER A 93 -12.74 -5.30 15.81
N HIS A 94 -13.22 -4.09 15.48
CA HIS A 94 -14.15 -3.31 16.31
C HIS A 94 -15.20 -2.58 15.46
N PRO A 95 -16.21 -3.29 14.90
CA PRO A 95 -17.20 -2.70 13.99
C PRO A 95 -18.11 -1.64 14.64
N ASP A 96 -18.33 -1.72 15.97
CA ASP A 96 -19.29 -0.87 16.69
C ASP A 96 -18.79 0.55 17.03
N SER A 97 -17.55 0.91 16.68
CA SER A 97 -16.96 2.21 17.05
C SER A 97 -17.31 3.36 16.08
N ILE A 98 -18.18 3.12 15.09
CA ILE A 98 -18.39 4.05 13.96
C ILE A 98 -19.80 4.65 13.94
N GLU A 99 -20.78 4.11 14.67
CA GLU A 99 -22.08 4.75 14.74
C GLU A 99 -22.04 5.97 15.68
N PRO A 100 -22.31 7.19 15.19
CA PRO A 100 -22.58 8.30 16.08
C PRO A 100 -23.77 7.90 16.95
N LYS A 101 -23.60 7.90 18.27
CA LYS A 101 -24.73 7.70 19.18
C LYS A 101 -25.79 8.76 18.83
N PRO A 102 -27.07 8.36 18.66
CA PRO A 102 -28.14 9.33 18.50
C PRO A 102 -28.06 10.30 19.67
N ILE A 103 -28.10 11.60 19.35
CA ILE A 103 -28.20 12.66 20.33
C ILE A 103 -29.56 12.46 21.00
N ASP A 104 -29.53 12.10 22.29
CA ASP A 104 -30.71 12.00 23.13
C ASP A 104 -31.14 13.42 23.49
N ASP A 105 -32.01 14.01 22.66
CA ASP A 105 -32.70 15.26 22.97
C ASP A 105 -33.87 14.94 23.93
N GLY A 106 -33.52 14.75 25.21
CA GLY A 106 -34.47 14.68 26.32
C GLY A 106 -35.10 16.01 26.70
#